data_AF-A0A081D7H4-F1
#
_entry.id   AF-A0A081D7H4-F1
#
_cell.length_a   1.000
_cell.length_b   1.000
_cell.length_c   1.000
_cell.angle_alpha   90.00
_cell.angle_beta   90.00
_cell.angle_gamma   90.00
#
_symmetry.space_group_name_H-M   'P 1'
#
loop_
_entity.id
_entity.type
_entity.pdbx_description
1 polymer ?
#
loop_
_entity_poly.entity_id
_entity_poly.type
_entity_poly.pdbx_seq_one_letter_code
_entity_poly.pdbx_strand_id
1 'polypeptide(L)'
;MGIGAWSTEMAAPDIMMEQMTEQQQELYQSRPGWYMYVYGIAVFAGLLACIMLLFKRKLAVILSLVSLFAVIITTSFNFFNGSWGIINTSDKFFFLSVPLLSICLWLFARSAASKAWLR
;
A
#
# COMPACT_ATOMS: atom_id res chain seq x y z
N MET A 1 -4.22 9.41 -2.89
CA MET A 1 -3.21 8.72 -3.71
C MET A 1 -3.40 7.22 -3.80
N GLY A 2 -3.68 6.46 -2.74
CA GLY A 2 -3.74 4.98 -2.82
C GLY A 2 -4.73 4.42 -3.86
N ILE A 3 -6.03 4.73 -3.76
CA ILE A 3 -7.02 4.24 -4.73
C ILE A 3 -6.76 4.86 -6.10
N GLY A 4 -6.49 6.16 -6.18
CA GLY A 4 -6.20 6.84 -7.43
C GLY A 4 -5.02 6.25 -8.21
N ALA A 5 -3.92 5.92 -7.51
CA ALA A 5 -2.75 5.29 -8.11
C ALA A 5 -3.04 3.86 -8.60
N TRP A 6 -3.75 3.06 -7.79
CA TRP A 6 -4.19 1.73 -8.21
C TRP A 6 -5.13 1.80 -9.42
N SER A 7 -6.06 2.75 -9.44
CA SER A 7 -6.99 2.97 -10.55
C SER A 7 -6.28 3.44 -11.81
N THR A 8 -5.25 4.28 -11.72
CA THR A 8 -4.46 4.70 -12.88
C THR A 8 -3.59 3.58 -13.42
N GLU A 9 -2.97 2.76 -12.56
CA GLU A 9 -2.25 1.55 -12.99
C GLU A 9 -3.18 0.57 -13.72
N MET A 10 -4.45 0.49 -13.29
CA MET A 10 -5.45 -0.40 -13.85
C MET A 10 -6.08 0.12 -15.16
N ALA A 11 -6.29 1.43 -15.26
CA ALA A 11 -6.99 2.05 -16.40
C ALA A 11 -6.05 2.48 -17.54
N ALA A 12 -4.78 2.77 -17.23
CA ALA A 12 -3.82 3.28 -18.21
C ALA A 12 -2.39 2.77 -17.94
N PRO A 13 -2.15 1.45 -17.95
CA PRO A 13 -0.82 0.90 -17.75
C PRO A 13 0.17 1.34 -18.85
N ASP A 14 -0.29 1.45 -20.09
CA ASP A 14 0.55 1.77 -21.25
C ASP A 14 1.12 3.20 -21.17
N ILE A 15 0.29 4.17 -20.76
CA ILE A 15 0.69 5.58 -20.61
C ILE A 15 1.73 5.73 -19.49
N MET A 16 1.65 4.91 -18.43
CA MET A 16 2.66 4.89 -17.37
C MET A 16 3.96 4.26 -17.85
N MET A 17 3.88 3.20 -18.66
CA MET A 17 5.06 2.55 -19.25
C MET A 17 5.81 3.48 -20.20
N GLU A 18 5.14 4.32 -20.99
CA GLU A 18 5.80 5.29 -21.89
C GLU A 18 6.68 6.32 -21.15
N GLN A 19 6.40 6.58 -19.87
CA GLN A 19 7.19 7.49 -19.04
C GLN A 19 8.30 6.76 -18.25
N MET A 20 8.40 5.44 -18.38
CA MET A 20 9.35 4.59 -17.67
C MET A 20 10.56 4.26 -18.55
N THR A 21 11.73 4.13 -17.93
CA THR A 21 12.94 3.61 -18.59
C THR A 21 12.72 2.14 -18.99
N GLU A 22 13.41 1.62 -20.01
CA GLU A 22 13.32 0.21 -20.44
C GLU A 22 13.47 -0.77 -19.26
N GLN A 23 14.42 -0.50 -18.35
CA GLN A 23 14.63 -1.29 -17.13
C GLN A 23 13.44 -1.26 -16.15
N GLN A 24 12.69 -0.16 -16.10
CA GLN A 24 11.47 -0.03 -15.29
C GLN A 24 10.29 -0.75 -15.95
N GLN A 25 10.20 -0.72 -17.28
CA GLN A 25 9.17 -1.43 -18.04
C GLN A 25 9.30 -2.94 -17.91
N GLU A 26 10.50 -3.51 -18.03
CA GLU A 26 10.74 -4.95 -17.83
C GLU A 26 10.34 -5.41 -16.41
N LEU A 27 10.63 -4.58 -15.41
CA LEU A 27 10.25 -4.79 -14.01
C LEU A 27 8.74 -4.69 -13.79
N TYR A 28 8.05 -3.85 -14.56
CA TYR A 28 6.60 -3.70 -14.49
C TYR A 28 5.90 -4.89 -15.16
N GLN A 29 6.41 -5.32 -16.32
CA GLN A 29 5.89 -6.47 -17.06
C GLN A 29 6.15 -7.81 -16.36
N SER A 30 7.22 -7.91 -15.56
CA SER A 30 7.51 -9.10 -14.74
C SER A 30 6.59 -9.22 -13.52
N ARG A 31 5.75 -8.21 -13.22
CA ARG A 31 4.85 -8.26 -12.07
C ARG A 31 3.74 -9.29 -12.31
N PRO A 32 3.60 -10.28 -11.42
CA PRO A 32 2.52 -11.24 -11.50
C PRO A 32 1.19 -10.61 -11.11
N GLY A 33 0.09 -11.05 -11.74
CA GLY A 33 -1.25 -10.49 -11.52
C GLY A 33 -1.71 -10.51 -10.06
N TRP A 34 -1.23 -11.44 -9.23
CA TRP A 34 -1.55 -11.49 -7.81
C TRP A 34 -1.12 -10.22 -7.04
N TYR A 35 -0.05 -9.54 -7.50
CA TYR A 35 0.47 -8.32 -6.86
C TYR A 35 -0.59 -7.21 -6.84
N MET A 36 -1.35 -7.07 -7.93
CA MET A 36 -2.40 -6.07 -8.08
C MET A 36 -3.54 -6.28 -7.09
N TYR A 37 -3.91 -7.54 -6.81
CA TYR A 37 -4.93 -7.86 -5.81
C TYR A 37 -4.44 -7.55 -4.40
N VAL A 38 -3.19 -7.89 -4.07
CA VAL A 38 -2.59 -7.58 -2.75
C VAL A 38 -2.49 -6.06 -2.56
N TYR A 39 -2.09 -5.32 -3.59
CA TYR A 39 -2.04 -3.86 -3.53
C TYR A 39 -3.44 -3.26 -3.34
N GLY A 40 -4.44 -3.76 -4.07
CA GLY A 40 -5.83 -3.36 -3.86
C GLY A 40 -6.29 -3.61 -2.42
N ILE A 41 -6.05 -4.81 -1.89
CA ILE A 41 -6.37 -5.15 -0.50
C ILE A 41 -5.67 -4.20 0.48
N ALA A 42 -4.39 -3.89 0.28
CA ALA A 42 -3.66 -2.95 1.14
C ALA A 42 -4.34 -1.58 1.21
N VAL A 43 -4.75 -1.04 0.07
CA VAL A 43 -5.40 0.26 -0.06
C VAL A 43 -6.82 0.25 0.52
N PHE A 44 -7.66 -0.71 0.12
CA PHE A 44 -9.04 -0.80 0.58
C PHE A 44 -9.14 -1.14 2.07
N ALA A 45 -8.31 -2.06 2.58
CA ALA A 45 -8.26 -2.37 4.00
C ALA A 45 -7.79 -1.16 4.82
N GLY A 46 -6.81 -0.41 4.32
CA GLY A 46 -6.34 0.83 4.97
C GLY A 46 -7.43 1.90 5.02
N LEU A 47 -8.16 2.09 3.91
CA LEU A 47 -9.29 3.02 3.83
C LEU A 47 -10.42 2.61 4.78
N LEU A 48 -10.83 1.35 4.75
CA LEU A 48 -11.86 0.82 5.63
C LEU A 48 -11.43 0.88 7.10
N ALA A 49 -10.16 0.68 7.42
CA ALA A 49 -9.64 0.87 8.77
C ALA A 49 -9.78 2.32 9.24
N CYS A 50 -9.45 3.32 8.41
CA CYS A 50 -9.70 4.73 8.71
C CYS A 50 -11.18 5.01 8.98
N ILE A 51 -12.06 4.48 8.13
CA ILE A 51 -13.51 4.66 8.27
C ILE A 51 -13.99 4.02 9.58
N MET A 52 -13.58 2.79 9.88
CA MET A 52 -13.98 2.12 11.11
C MET A 52 -13.41 2.78 12.38
N LEU A 53 -12.25 3.43 12.29
CA LEU A 53 -11.73 4.29 13.37
C LEU A 53 -12.67 5.45 13.67
N LEU A 54 -13.23 6.11 12.63
CA LEU A 54 -14.21 7.18 12.80
C LEU A 54 -15.51 6.67 13.45
N PHE A 55 -15.96 5.48 13.04
CA PHE A 55 -17.12 4.81 13.66
C PHE A 55 -16.83 4.18 15.02
N LYS A 56 -15.63 4.38 15.55
CA LYS A 56 -15.19 3.89 16.85
C LYS A 56 -15.39 2.37 17.02
N ARG A 57 -15.19 1.57 15.96
CA ARG A 57 -15.36 0.11 16.01
C ARG A 57 -14.04 -0.63 16.23
N LYS A 58 -14.05 -1.65 17.08
CA LYS A 58 -12.88 -2.53 17.32
C LYS A 58 -12.35 -3.23 16.05
N LEU A 59 -13.22 -3.43 15.06
CA LEU A 59 -12.84 -3.99 13.76
C LEU A 59 -11.74 -3.18 13.04
N ALA A 60 -11.61 -1.88 13.34
CA ALA A 60 -10.57 -1.05 12.74
C ALA A 60 -9.13 -1.54 13.03
N VAL A 61 -8.93 -2.18 14.19
CA VAL A 61 -7.62 -2.79 14.54
C VAL A 61 -7.32 -4.00 13.66
N ILE A 62 -8.33 -4.81 13.35
CA ILE A 62 -8.17 -5.99 12.48
C ILE A 62 -7.90 -5.53 11.05
N LEU A 63 -8.67 -4.57 10.52
CA LEU A 63 -8.46 -4.08 9.16
C LEU A 63 -7.12 -3.35 8.98
N SER A 64 -6.68 -2.59 9.99
CA SER A 64 -5.34 -1.96 9.95
C SER A 64 -4.23 -3.01 9.97
N LEU A 65 -4.39 -4.11 10.70
CA LEU A 65 -3.47 -5.27 10.63
C LEU A 65 -3.43 -5.89 9.23
N VAL A 66 -4.60 -6.15 8.64
CA VAL A 66 -4.69 -6.74 7.29
C VAL A 66 -4.03 -5.83 6.25
N SER A 67 -4.29 -4.52 6.32
CA SER A 67 -3.64 -3.52 5.46
C SER A 67 -2.11 -3.54 5.65
N LEU A 68 -1.64 -3.56 6.90
CA LEU A 68 -0.21 -3.59 7.22
C LEU A 68 0.47 -4.85 6.67
N PHE A 69 -0.15 -6.03 6.81
CA PHE A 69 0.37 -7.26 6.21
C PHE A 69 0.43 -7.18 4.68
N ALA A 70 -0.61 -6.68 4.03
CA ALA A 70 -0.64 -6.53 2.58
C ALA A 70 0.43 -5.55 2.08
N VAL A 71 0.68 -4.45 2.81
CA VAL A 71 1.77 -3.51 2.52
C VAL A 71 3.14 -4.17 2.70
N ILE A 72 3.35 -4.95 3.76
CA ILE A 72 4.61 -5.67 3.95
C ILE A 72 4.87 -6.64 2.78
N ILE A 73 3.87 -7.40 2.35
CA ILE A 73 4.00 -8.33 1.22
C ILE A 73 4.38 -7.59 -0.06
N THR A 74 3.68 -6.50 -0.38
CA THR A 74 3.97 -5.69 -1.57
C THR A 74 5.35 -5.03 -1.48
N THR A 75 5.72 -4.44 -0.35
CA THR A 75 7.05 -3.86 -0.13
C THR A 75 8.16 -4.90 -0.24
N SER A 76 8.02 -6.06 0.39
CA SER A 76 9.01 -7.14 0.27
C SER A 76 9.14 -7.63 -1.17
N PHE A 77 8.03 -7.82 -1.88
CA PHE A 77 8.07 -8.25 -3.28
C PHE A 77 8.82 -7.26 -4.18
N ASN A 78 8.54 -5.95 -4.07
CA ASN A 78 9.25 -4.93 -4.83
C ASN A 78 10.75 -4.88 -4.48
N PHE A 79 11.09 -5.10 -3.20
CA PHE A 79 12.48 -5.13 -2.77
C PHE A 79 13.24 -6.32 -3.39
N PHE A 80 12.63 -7.52 -3.39
CA PHE A 80 13.19 -8.72 -4.03
C PHE A 80 13.28 -8.61 -5.55
N ASN A 81 12.36 -7.89 -6.19
CA ASN A 81 12.42 -7.64 -7.64
C ASN A 81 13.52 -6.63 -8.04
N GLY A 82 14.32 -6.13 -7.09
CA GLY A 82 15.40 -5.20 -7.40
C GLY A 82 14.93 -3.79 -7.76
N SER A 83 13.65 -3.47 -7.51
CA SER A 83 13.09 -2.13 -7.82
C SER A 83 13.89 -1.00 -7.16
N TRP A 84 14.52 -1.26 -6.00
CA TRP A 84 15.33 -0.27 -5.26
C TRP A 84 16.49 0.34 -6.04
N GLY A 85 17.11 -0.43 -6.95
CA GLY A 85 18.23 0.05 -7.78
C GLY A 85 17.80 0.88 -8.98
N ILE A 86 16.53 0.77 -9.37
CA ILE A 86 16.01 1.22 -10.67
C ILE A 86 15.06 2.43 -10.50
N ILE A 87 14.40 2.55 -9.35
CA ILE A 87 13.50 3.68 -9.05
C ILE A 87 14.27 4.96 -8.66
N ASN A 88 13.72 6.12 -9.00
CA ASN A 88 14.32 7.42 -8.68
C ASN A 88 14.34 7.68 -7.17
N THR A 89 15.18 8.61 -6.72
CA THR A 89 15.26 9.02 -5.30
C THR A 89 13.91 9.44 -4.74
N SER A 90 13.09 10.19 -5.50
CA SER A 90 11.75 10.59 -5.10
C SER A 90 10.80 9.40 -4.87
N ASP A 91 10.90 8.38 -5.73
CA ASP A 91 10.09 7.17 -5.63
C ASP A 91 10.50 6.31 -4.43
N LYS A 92 11.78 6.31 -4.06
CA LYS A 92 12.28 5.64 -2.84
C LYS A 92 11.65 6.23 -1.58
N PHE A 93 11.51 7.55 -1.51
CA PHE A 93 10.83 8.21 -0.39
C PHE A 93 9.37 7.75 -0.30
N PHE A 94 8.66 7.71 -1.43
CA PHE A 94 7.28 7.23 -1.46
C PHE A 94 7.19 5.76 -1.02
N PHE A 95 8.06 4.91 -1.55
CA PHE A 95 8.16 3.50 -1.23
C PHE A 95 8.34 3.23 0.27
N LEU A 96 9.13 4.07 0.96
CA LEU A 96 9.34 3.98 2.41
C LEU A 96 8.19 4.58 3.22
N SER A 97 7.55 5.63 2.70
CA SER A 97 6.48 6.33 3.40
C SER A 97 5.21 5.48 3.57
N VAL A 98 4.87 4.64 2.59
CA VAL A 98 3.67 3.79 2.60
C VAL A 98 3.65 2.78 3.77
N PRO A 99 4.70 1.96 3.98
CA PRO A 99 4.79 1.08 5.15
C PRO A 99 4.85 1.86 6.45
N LEU A 100 5.55 3.00 6.49
CA LEU A 100 5.62 3.86 7.67
C LEU A 100 4.24 4.40 8.08
N LEU A 101 3.46 4.89 7.12
CA LEU A 101 2.09 5.35 7.31
C LEU A 101 1.17 4.21 7.77
N SER A 102 1.33 3.01 7.21
CA SER A 102 0.54 1.83 7.61
C SER A 102 0.85 1.40 9.05
N ILE A 103 2.12 1.45 9.46
CA ILE A 103 2.52 1.21 10.85
C ILE A 103 1.92 2.28 11.77
N CYS A 104 2.02 3.55 11.39
CA CYS A 104 1.45 4.65 12.16
C CYS A 104 -0.08 4.49 12.32
N LEU A 105 -0.77 4.09 11.25
CA LEU A 105 -2.20 3.80 11.27
C LEU A 105 -2.55 2.68 12.25
N TRP A 106 -1.78 1.59 12.23
CA TRP A 106 -1.97 0.47 13.14
C TRP A 106 -1.72 0.86 14.61
N LEU A 107 -0.66 1.62 14.88
CA LEU A 107 -0.36 2.14 16.22
C LEU A 107 -1.47 3.07 16.71
N PHE A 108 -1.98 3.94 15.84
CA PHE A 108 -3.09 4.83 16.15
C PHE A 108 -4.36 4.04 16.44
N ALA A 109 -4.68 3.03 15.61
CA ALA A 109 -5.84 2.17 15.81
C ALA A 109 -5.76 1.40 17.13
N ARG A 110 -4.57 0.89 17.47
CA ARG A 110 -4.30 0.21 18.74
C ARG A 110 -4.43 1.14 19.94
N SER A 111 -3.91 2.37 19.84
CA SER A 111 -4.02 3.39 20.89
C SER A 111 -5.47 3.84 21.11
N ALA A 112 -6.25 4.00 20.02
CA ALA A 112 -7.67 4.30 20.10
C ALA A 112 -8.47 3.16 20.77
N ALA A 113 -8.09 1.91 20.51
CA ALA A 113 -8.68 0.74 21.16
C ALA A 113 -8.35 0.67 22.66
N SER A 114 -7.09 0.93 23.04
CA SER A 114 -6.65 0.81 24.44
C SER A 114 -7.25 1.88 25.36
N LYS A 115 -7.62 3.05 24.83
CA LYS A 115 -8.28 4.12 25.59
C LYS A 115 -9.80 3.90 25.77
N ALA A 116 -10.33 2.72 25.46
CA ALA A 116 -11.77 2.42 25.43
C ALA A 116 -12.60 3.39 24.57
N TRP A 117 -11.94 4.09 23.63
CA TRP A 117 -12.60 5.05 22.73
C TRP A 117 -13.36 4.34 21.61
N LEU A 118 -12.98 3.08 21.32
CA LEU A 118 -13.68 2.18 20.41
C LEU A 118 -14.70 1.32 21.19
N ARG A 119 -15.97 1.39 20.80
CA ARG A 119 -17.07 0.52 21.29
C ARG A 119 -17.09 -0.78 20.50
#